data_AF-A0A7C6F4H8-F1
#
_entry.id   AF-A0A7C6F4H8-F1
#
_cell.length_a   1.000
_cell.length_b   1.000
_cell.length_c   1.000
_cell.angle_alpha   90.00
_cell.angle_beta   90.00
_cell.angle_gamma   90.00
#
_symmetry.space_group_name_H-M   'P 1'
#
loop_
_entity.id
_entity.type
_entity.pdbx_description
1 polymer ?
#
loop_
_entity_poly.entity_id
_entity_poly.type
_entity_poly.pdbx_seq_one_letter_code
_entity_poly.pdbx_strand_id
1 'polypeptide(L)' 'MVLHFLPKYAPHTNPIERVWWHLHEEITGNHRCQTIEELIELTFQWIEGKKTFAIETSIYPQAAAA' A
#
# COMPACT_ATOMS: atom_id res chain seq x y z
N MET A 1 7.84 -3.81 -19.75
CA MET A 1 6.97 -3.30 -18.67
C MET A 1 5.54 -3.37 -19.18
N VAL A 2 4.64 -4.05 -18.47
CA VAL A 2 3.24 -4.23 -18.87
C VAL A 2 2.38 -3.38 -17.94
N LEU A 3 1.44 -2.62 -18.49
CA LEU A 3 0.47 -1.85 -17.73
C LEU A 3 -0.79 -2.70 -17.51
N HIS A 4 -1.16 -2.94 -16.25
CA HIS A 4 -2.39 -3.65 -15.91
C HIS A 4 -3.51 -2.65 -15.64
N PHE A 5 -4.57 -2.69 -16.45
CA PHE A 5 -5.75 -1.86 -16.23
C PHE A 5 -6.63 -2.45 -15.14
N LEU A 6 -7.10 -1.61 -14.23
CA LEU A 6 -7.99 -2.00 -13.15
C LEU A 6 -9.41 -1.45 -13.40
N PRO A 7 -10.46 -2.19 -13.00
CA PRO A 7 -11.82 -1.69 -13.05
C PRO A 7 -12.00 -0.41 -12.20
N LYS A 8 -12.93 0.45 -12.61
CA LYS A 8 -13.29 1.65 -11.86
C LYS A 8 -13.77 1.27 -10.45
N TYR A 9 -13.27 1.98 -9.42
CA TYR A 9 -13.66 1.79 -8.02
C TYR A 9 -13.39 0.38 -7.44
N ALA A 10 -12.36 -0.33 -7.92
CA ALA A 10 -12.02 -1.68 -7.46
C ALA A 10 -10.69 -1.73 -6.67
N PRO A 11 -10.58 -1.07 -5.49
CA PRO A 11 -9.33 -1.03 -4.73
C PRO A 11 -8.86 -2.42 -4.29
N HIS A 12 -9.79 -3.36 -4.05
CA HIS A 12 -9.49 -4.75 -3.74
C HIS A 12 -8.72 -5.49 -4.85
N THR A 13 -8.68 -4.96 -6.07
CA THR A 13 -7.90 -5.53 -7.18
C THR A 13 -6.47 -4.99 -7.27
N ASN A 14 -6.15 -3.94 -6.51
CA ASN A 14 -4.85 -3.29 -6.53
C ASN A 14 -4.01 -3.70 -5.30
N PRO A 15 -2.91 -4.46 -5.48
CA PRO A 15 -2.09 -4.93 -4.36
C PRO A 15 -1.52 -3.83 -3.46
N ILE A 16 -1.29 -2.63 -4.00
CA ILE A 16 -0.73 -1.49 -3.25
C ILE A 16 -1.68 -1.04 -2.12
N GLU A 17 -2.99 -1.24 -2.25
CA GLU A 17 -3.98 -0.79 -1.27
C GLU A 17 -3.78 -1.49 0.08
N ARG A 18 -3.28 -2.73 0.07
CA ARG A 18 -2.91 -3.44 1.30
C ARG A 18 -1.71 -2.80 2.00
N VAL A 19 -0.73 -2.31 1.23
CA VAL A 19 0.41 -1.59 1.78
C VAL A 19 -0.06 -0.29 2.41
N TRP A 20 -0.94 0.44 1.73
CA TRP A 20 -1.54 1.66 2.26
C TRP A 20 -2.36 1.43 3.52
N TRP A 21 -3.11 0.33 3.60
CA TRP A 21 -3.81 -0.05 4.82
C TRP A 21 -2.83 -0.22 5.99
N HIS A 22 -1.77 -1.00 5.82
CA HIS A 22 -0.81 -1.23 6.90
C HIS A 22 -0.07 0.04 7.31
N LEU A 23 0.31 0.88 6.35
CA LEU A 23 0.88 2.19 6.64
C LEU A 23 -0.11 3.03 7.45
N HIS A 24 -1.40 3.00 7.08
CA HIS A 24 -2.42 3.74 7.78
C HIS A 24 -2.54 3.27 9.23
N GLU A 25 -2.74 1.98 9.47
CA GLU A 25 -2.85 1.40 10.81
C GLU A 25 -1.65 1.73 11.71
N GLU A 26 -0.42 1.64 11.17
CA GLU A 26 0.79 1.82 11.97
C GLU A 26 1.17 3.31 12.16
N ILE A 27 0.99 4.17 11.15
CA ILE A 27 1.50 5.55 11.15
C ILE A 27 0.41 6.61 11.26
N THR A 28 -0.82 6.38 10.80
CA THR A 28 -1.86 7.45 10.74
C THR A 28 -3.22 7.09 11.35
N GLY A 29 -3.42 5.86 11.80
CA GLY A 29 -4.68 5.36 12.36
C GLY A 29 -4.97 5.87 13.78
N ASN A 30 -3.91 6.13 14.57
CA ASN A 30 -4.02 6.71 15.92
C ASN A 30 -2.90 7.72 16.27
N HIS A 31 -1.87 7.84 15.43
CA HIS A 31 -0.81 8.83 15.59
C HIS A 31 -1.19 10.12 14.86
N ARG A 32 -0.90 11.27 15.47
CA ARG A 32 -1.04 12.57 14.82
C ARG A 32 0.34 13.11 14.51
N CYS A 33 0.66 13.21 13.23
CA CYS A 33 1.80 13.97 12.76
C CYS A 33 1.44 15.46 12.78
N GLN A 34 2.28 16.29 13.38
CA GLN A 34 2.08 17.74 13.45
C GLN A 34 2.43 18.43 12.13
N THR A 35 3.36 17.83 11.37
CA THR A 35 3.78 18.34 10.07
C THR A 35 3.85 17.23 9.02
N ILE A 36 3.91 17.64 7.75
CA ILE A 36 4.04 16.69 6.64
C ILE A 36 5.43 16.03 6.62
N GLU A 37 6.46 16.75 7.05
CA GLU A 37 7.83 16.24 7.15
C GLU A 37 7.92 15.09 8.17
N GLU A 38 7.25 15.22 9.31
CA GLU A 38 7.15 14.14 10.30
C GLU A 38 6.47 12.90 9.73
N LEU A 39 5.36 13.08 9.01
CA LEU A 39 4.66 11.98 8.35
C LEU A 39 5.54 11.27 7.32
N ILE A 40 6.28 12.05 6.52
CA ILE A 40 7.17 11.53 5.48
C ILE A 40 8.32 10.74 6.10
N GLU A 41 8.97 11.28 7.14
CA GLU A 41 10.06 10.61 7.87
C GLU A 41 9.59 9.27 8.45
N LEU A 42 8.46 9.26 9.17
CA LEU A 42 7.88 8.04 9.72
C LEU A 42 7.50 7.03 8.63
N THR A 43 6.99 7.50 7.50
CA THR A 43 6.67 6.66 6.35
C THR A 43 7.92 6.00 5.77
N PHE A 44 9.00 6.74 5.55
CA PHE A 44 10.25 6.18 5.04
C PHE A 44 10.87 5.18 6.01
N GLN A 45 10.93 5.53 7.31
CA GLN A 45 11.42 4.62 8.34
C GLN A 45 10.60 3.32 8.41
N TRP A 46 9.28 3.43 8.27
CA TRP A 46 8.38 2.28 8.22
C TRP A 46 8.63 1.40 7.00
N ILE A 47 8.74 1.99 5.81
CA ILE A 47 9.02 1.24 4.57
C ILE A 47 10.39 0.56 4.64
N GLU A 48 11.43 1.25 5.10
CA GLU A 48 12.78 0.71 5.21
C GLU A 48 12.88 -0.42 6.25
N GLY A 49 12.15 -0.30 7.37
CA GLY A 49 12.07 -1.35 8.38
C GLY A 49 11.32 -2.60 7.90
N LYS A 50 10.31 -2.44 7.04
CA LYS A 50 9.51 -3.53 6.48
C LYS A 50 10.17 -4.08 5.21
N LYS A 51 11.14 -4.99 5.39
CA LYS A 51 11.93 -5.56 4.27
C LYS A 51 11.09 -6.17 3.14
N THR A 52 9.95 -6.78 3.44
CA THR A 52 9.01 -7.30 2.42
C THR A 52 7.59 -7.33 2.98
N PHE A 53 6.64 -6.72 2.26
CA PHE A 53 5.22 -7.03 2.47
C PHE A 53 4.96 -8.38 1.81
N ALA A 54 4.62 -9.40 2.60
CA ALA A 54 4.13 -10.66 2.07
C ALA A 54 2.73 -10.40 1.47
N ILE A 55 2.71 -10.01 0.20
CA ILE A 55 1.46 -9.85 -0.54
C ILE A 55 1.06 -11.24 -1.01
N GLU A 56 -0.02 -11.77 -0.43
CA GLU A 56 -0.64 -12.99 -0.93
C GLU A 56 -1.24 -12.70 -2.31
N THR A 57 -0.48 -13.03 -3.36
CA THR A 57 -0.82 -12.74 -4.75
C THR A 57 -2.00 -13.57 -5.25
N SER A 58 -2.34 -14.69 -4.58
CA SER A 58 -3.53 -15.50 -4.89
C SER A 58 -4.84 -14.74 -4.68
N ILE A 59 -4.85 -13.73 -3.80
CA ILE A 59 -6.05 -12.94 -3.49
C ILE A 59 -6.36 -11.92 -4.61
N TYR A 60 -5.33 -11.50 -5.35
CA TYR A 60 -5.53 -10.56 -6.45
C TYR A 60 -5.71 -11.36 -7.74
N PRO A 61 -6.88 -11.27 -8.40
CA PRO A 61 -7.04 -11.89 -9.69
C PRO A 61 -5.95 -11.33 -10.61
N GLN A 62 -5.12 -12.21 -11.17
CA GLN A 62 -4.21 -11.84 -12.24
C GLN A 62 -5.09 -11.19 -13.31
N ALA A 63 -4.92 -9.89 -13.56
CA ALA A 63 -5.64 -9.21 -14.61
C ALA A 63 -5.37 -9.99 -15.89
N ALA A 64 -6.37 -10.75 -16.36
CA ALA A 64 -6.25 -11.56 -17.54
C ALA A 64 -5.83 -10.61 -18.67
N ALA A 65 -4.67 -10.87 -19.25
CA ALA A 65 -4.17 -10.10 -20.37
C ALA A 65 -5.23 -10.14 -21.47
N ALA A 66 -5.80 -8.98 -21.79
CA ALA A 66 -6.64 -8.76 -22.96
C ALA A 66 -5.76 -8.62 -24.21
#